data_AF-A0A9C8ZNM3-F1
#
_entry.id   AF-A0A9C8ZNM3-F1
#
_cell.length_a   1.000
_cell.length_b   1.000
_cell.length_c   1.000
_cell.angle_alpha   90.00
_cell.angle_beta   90.00
_cell.angle_gamma   90.00
#
_symmetry.space_group_name_H-M   'P 1'
#
loop_
_entity.id
_entity.type
_entity.pdbx_description
1 polymer ?
#
loop_
_entity_poly.entity_id
_entity_poly.type
_entity_poly.pdbx_seq_one_letter_code
_entity_poly.pdbx_strand_id
1 'polypeptide(L)'
;MTEGYDYHFLILAPGLQGAWFFQAARQYWQRFQPIVTDEWELLAYIPEEAKVAVTLLARPDTAEYAREQIEAQREGVTLDMVVASDLPMMETILNARAESGRPFG
;
A
#
# COMPACT_ATOMS: atom_id res chain seq x y z
N MET A 1 -9.61 -3.00 9.48
CA MET A 1 -8.93 -4.31 9.56
C MET A 1 -9.40 -5.15 8.40
N THR A 2 -8.50 -5.45 7.47
CA THR A 2 -8.81 -6.23 6.27
C THR A 2 -8.98 -7.71 6.64
N GLU A 3 -10.00 -8.38 6.11
CA GLU A 3 -10.26 -9.78 6.45
C GLU A 3 -9.01 -10.65 6.20
N GLY A 4 -8.59 -11.39 7.23
CA GLY A 4 -7.47 -12.33 7.14
C GLY A 4 -6.08 -11.77 7.44
N TYR A 5 -5.94 -10.47 7.68
CA TYR A 5 -4.67 -9.82 8.02
C TYR A 5 -4.76 -9.06 9.34
N ASP A 6 -3.70 -9.17 10.14
CA ASP A 6 -3.55 -8.44 11.39
C ASP A 6 -3.12 -6.98 11.12
N TYR A 7 -2.35 -6.76 10.07
CA TYR A 7 -1.91 -5.44 9.64
C TYR A 7 -2.10 -5.24 8.15
N HIS A 8 -2.59 -4.06 7.78
CA HIS A 8 -2.67 -3.62 6.38
C HIS A 8 -1.97 -2.27 6.27
N PHE A 9 -0.86 -2.27 5.55
CA PHE A 9 -0.10 -1.08 5.21
C PHE A 9 -0.42 -0.62 3.80
N LEU A 10 -0.38 0.69 3.61
CA LEU A 10 -0.33 1.33 2.31
C LEU A 10 0.95 2.16 2.26
N ILE A 11 1.91 1.71 1.45
CA ILE A 11 3.25 2.29 1.38
C ILE A 11 3.38 3.10 0.09
N LEU A 12 3.88 4.32 0.23
CA LEU A 12 4.17 5.22 -0.88
C LEU A 12 5.64 5.05 -1.30
N ALA A 13 5.88 4.65 -2.55
CA ALA A 13 7.23 4.62 -3.09
C ALA A 13 7.84 6.04 -3.19
N PRO A 14 9.18 6.16 -3.22
CA PRO A 14 9.84 7.45 -3.39
C PRO A 14 9.31 8.24 -4.60
N GLY A 15 9.17 9.55 -4.43
CA GLY A 15 8.63 10.43 -5.49
C GLY A 15 7.11 10.59 -5.47
N LEU A 16 6.40 9.89 -4.57
CA LEU A 16 4.97 10.10 -4.28
C LEU A 16 4.81 10.88 -2.97
N GLN A 17 4.37 12.14 -3.05
CA GLN A 17 4.22 13.02 -1.89
C GLN A 17 2.97 12.68 -1.05
N GLY A 18 3.07 12.47 0.26
CA GLY A 18 1.91 12.14 1.12
C GLY A 18 0.70 13.10 1.01
N ALA A 19 0.90 14.35 0.59
CA ALA A 19 -0.18 15.31 0.34
C ALA A 19 -1.18 14.86 -0.75
N TRP A 20 -0.74 14.14 -1.79
CA TRP A 20 -1.65 13.67 -2.86
C TRP A 20 -2.57 12.55 -2.34
N PHE A 21 -2.12 11.76 -1.38
CA PHE A 21 -2.83 10.60 -0.84
C PHE A 21 -4.18 10.99 -0.22
N PHE A 22 -4.23 12.09 0.53
CA PHE A 22 -5.46 12.52 1.23
C PHE A 22 -6.61 12.91 0.29
N GLN A 23 -6.32 13.21 -0.97
CA GLN A 23 -7.34 13.49 -1.98
C GLN A 23 -7.70 12.22 -2.76
N ALA A 24 -6.69 11.55 -3.33
CA ALA A 24 -6.90 10.45 -4.29
C ALA A 24 -7.28 9.11 -3.64
N ALA A 25 -6.81 8.85 -2.41
CA ALA A 25 -7.03 7.56 -1.74
C ALA A 25 -8.08 7.67 -0.62
N ARG A 26 -8.81 8.78 -0.53
CA ARG A 26 -9.74 9.04 0.57
C ARG A 26 -10.78 7.95 0.72
N GLN A 27 -11.42 7.54 -0.38
CA GLN A 27 -12.47 6.52 -0.33
C GLN A 27 -11.91 5.16 0.10
N TYR A 28 -10.74 4.80 -0.44
CA TYR A 28 -10.02 3.58 -0.06
C TYR A 28 -9.67 3.59 1.43
N TRP A 29 -9.09 4.68 1.93
CA TRP A 29 -8.74 4.81 3.34
C TRP A 29 -9.96 4.78 4.25
N GLN A 30 -11.04 5.47 3.88
CA GLN A 30 -12.30 5.43 4.64
C GLN A 30 -12.88 4.01 4.74
N ARG A 31 -12.67 3.17 3.71
CA ARG A 31 -13.23 1.82 3.65
C ARG A 31 -12.39 0.77 4.38
N PHE A 32 -11.08 0.82 4.24
CA PHE A 32 -10.16 -0.24 4.71
C PHE A 32 -9.28 0.18 5.89
N GLN A 33 -9.09 1.50 6.06
CA GLN A 33 -8.28 2.12 7.12
C GLN A 33 -6.87 1.52 7.23
N PRO A 34 -6.09 1.48 6.13
CA PRO A 34 -4.71 1.01 6.19
C PRO A 34 -3.84 2.00 6.97
N ILE A 35 -2.71 1.49 7.46
CA ILE A 35 -1.60 2.30 7.98
C ILE A 35 -0.88 2.91 6.78
N VAL A 36 -0.88 4.23 6.66
CA VAL A 36 -0.32 4.94 5.51
C VAL A 36 1.05 5.49 5.89
N THR A 37 2.08 5.15 5.11
CA THR A 37 3.45 5.56 5.39
C THR A 37 4.31 5.55 4.12
N ASP A 38 5.44 6.25 4.15
CA ASP A 38 6.56 6.14 3.21
C ASP A 38 7.78 5.45 3.85
N GLU A 39 7.67 5.04 5.11
CA GLU A 39 8.71 4.36 5.90
C GLU A 39 8.46 2.84 5.91
N TRP A 40 9.11 2.10 5.01
CA TRP A 40 9.00 0.63 4.97
C TRP A 40 9.66 -0.03 6.19
N GLU A 41 10.59 0.63 6.88
CA GLU A 41 11.28 0.13 8.07
C GLU A 41 10.31 -0.20 9.21
N LEU A 42 9.10 0.38 9.19
CA LEU A 42 8.04 0.09 10.16
C LEU A 42 7.59 -1.38 10.12
N LEU A 43 7.77 -2.08 9.00
CA LEU A 43 7.43 -3.49 8.86
C LEU A 43 8.27 -4.40 9.76
N ALA A 44 9.52 -4.01 10.03
CA ALA A 44 10.45 -4.77 10.87
C ALA A 44 10.01 -4.82 12.35
N TYR A 45 9.14 -3.90 12.78
CA TYR A 45 8.65 -3.83 14.17
C TYR A 45 7.36 -4.62 14.39
N ILE A 46 6.79 -5.22 13.34
CA ILE A 46 5.59 -6.06 13.46
C ILE A 46 5.98 -7.45 13.98
N PRO A 47 5.23 -8.05 14.93
CA PRO A 47 5.51 -9.42 15.40
C PRO A 47 5.54 -10.43 14.25
N GLU A 48 6.48 -11.38 14.23
CA GLU A 48 6.67 -12.34 13.12
C GLU A 48 5.42 -13.21 12.86
N GLU A 49 4.63 -13.50 13.89
CA GLU A 49 3.44 -14.34 13.80
C GLU A 49 2.25 -13.61 13.15
N ALA A 50 2.33 -12.29 13.02
CA ALA A 50 1.26 -11.47 12.45
C ALA A 50 1.24 -11.56 10.92
N LYS A 51 0.03 -11.67 10.36
CA LYS A 51 -0.21 -11.62 8.92
C LYS A 51 -0.24 -10.17 8.46
N VAL A 52 0.71 -9.81 7.61
CA VAL A 52 0.86 -8.45 7.09
C VAL A 52 0.54 -8.40 5.60
N ALA A 53 -0.36 -7.51 5.23
CA ALA A 53 -0.58 -7.11 3.85
C ALA A 53 -0.01 -5.71 3.60
N VAL A 54 0.64 -5.52 2.46
CA VAL A 54 1.16 -4.22 2.02
C VAL A 54 0.59 -3.90 0.65
N THR A 55 -0.07 -2.77 0.52
CA THR A 55 -0.40 -2.15 -0.76
C THR A 55 0.68 -1.13 -1.09
N LEU A 56 1.55 -1.41 -2.05
CA LEU A 56 2.60 -0.51 -2.52
C LEU A 56 2.06 0.36 -3.66
N LEU A 57 2.06 1.68 -3.46
CA LEU A 57 1.78 2.65 -4.53
C LEU A 57 3.10 3.10 -5.12
N ALA A 58 3.31 2.90 -6.42
CA ALA A 58 4.57 3.22 -7.07
C ALA A 58 4.42 3.70 -8.51
N ARG A 59 5.39 4.49 -8.98
CA ARG A 59 5.56 4.73 -10.41
C ARG A 59 6.33 3.56 -11.04
N PRO A 60 6.22 3.34 -12.36
CA PRO A 60 6.90 2.22 -13.03
C PRO A 60 8.42 2.20 -12.82
N ASP A 61 9.05 3.36 -12.70
CA ASP A 61 10.50 3.52 -12.48
C ASP A 61 10.95 3.21 -11.05
N THR A 62 10.05 3.26 -10.06
CA THR A 62 10.39 3.03 -8.64
C THR A 62 9.79 1.75 -8.06
N ALA A 63 8.92 1.05 -8.80
CA ALA A 63 8.14 -0.08 -8.31
C ALA A 63 9.01 -1.25 -7.84
N GLU A 64 9.96 -1.70 -8.67
CA GLU A 64 10.82 -2.84 -8.32
C GLU A 64 11.75 -2.52 -7.15
N TYR A 65 12.33 -1.31 -7.14
CA TYR A 65 13.18 -0.88 -6.02
C TYR A 65 12.39 -0.89 -4.70
N ALA A 66 11.19 -0.33 -4.68
CA ALA A 66 10.37 -0.30 -3.47
C ALA A 66 9.90 -1.70 -3.03
N ARG A 67 9.60 -2.60 -3.98
CA ARG A 67 9.31 -4.02 -3.69
C ARG A 67 10.48 -4.69 -2.97
N GLU A 68 11.69 -4.56 -3.51
CA GLU A 68 12.90 -5.15 -2.91
C GLU A 68 13.15 -4.62 -1.49
N GLN A 69 12.92 -3.31 -1.26
CA GLN A 69 13.06 -2.74 0.08
C GLN A 69 12.05 -3.36 1.06
N ILE A 70 10.78 -3.50 0.65
CA ILE A 70 9.73 -4.10 1.50
C ILE A 70 10.06 -5.55 1.84
N GLU A 71 10.43 -6.36 0.85
CA GLU A 71 10.80 -7.76 1.03
C GLU A 71 12.03 -7.92 1.92
N ALA A 72 12.98 -6.98 1.86
CA ALA A 72 14.16 -6.98 2.73
C ALA A 72 13.83 -6.63 4.20
N GLN A 73 12.74 -5.92 4.49
CA GLN A 73 12.36 -5.60 5.87
C GLN A 73 11.70 -6.77 6.58
N ARG A 74 10.95 -7.60 5.85
CA ARG A 74 10.15 -8.67 6.44
C ARG A 74 9.80 -9.74 5.41
N GLU A 75 10.05 -11.00 5.77
CA GLU A 75 9.58 -12.15 5.00
C GLU A 75 8.09 -12.42 5.21
N GLY A 76 7.43 -13.01 4.22
CA GLY A 76 6.04 -13.48 4.35
C GLY A 76 4.96 -12.39 4.29
N VAL A 77 5.32 -11.19 3.83
CA VAL A 77 4.35 -10.11 3.56
C VAL A 77 3.55 -10.42 2.30
N THR A 78 2.23 -10.29 2.36
CA THR A 78 1.41 -10.26 1.13
C THR A 78 1.54 -8.89 0.49
N LEU A 79 2.34 -8.80 -0.57
CA LEU A 79 2.53 -7.57 -1.32
C LEU A 79 1.53 -7.47 -2.49
N ASP A 80 0.84 -6.35 -2.55
CA ASP A 80 -0.07 -5.93 -3.61
C ASP A 80 0.44 -4.61 -4.21
N MET A 81 0.78 -4.61 -5.49
CA MET A 81 1.42 -3.45 -6.13
C MET A 81 0.43 -2.70 -7.02
N VAL A 82 0.26 -1.41 -6.75
CA VAL A 82 -0.47 -0.48 -7.61
C VAL A 82 0.55 0.40 -8.32
N VAL A 83 0.90 -0.03 -9.54
CA VAL A 83 1.87 0.67 -10.39
C VAL A 83 1.11 1.49 -11.44
N ALA A 84 1.33 2.80 -11.46
CA ALA A 84 0.71 3.69 -12.44
C ALA A 84 1.62 4.87 -12.79
N SER A 85 1.51 5.35 -14.03
CA SER A 85 2.30 6.46 -14.57
C SER A 85 1.93 7.82 -13.98
N ASP A 86 0.70 7.96 -13.50
CA ASP A 86 0.14 9.22 -13.05
C ASP A 86 -0.84 9.03 -11.89
N LEU A 87 -1.09 10.14 -11.19
CA LEU A 87 -1.96 10.16 -10.01
C LEU A 87 -3.44 9.87 -10.32
N PRO A 88 -4.04 10.40 -11.42
CA PRO A 88 -5.42 10.07 -11.78
C PRO A 88 -5.66 8.58 -11.99
N MET A 89 -4.71 7.87 -12.59
CA MET A 89 -4.80 6.41 -12.75
C MET A 89 -4.72 5.69 -11.39
N MET A 90 -3.81 6.10 -10.49
CA MET A 90 -3.76 5.54 -9.12
C MET A 90 -5.08 5.74 -8.37
N GLU A 91 -5.64 6.95 -8.42
CA GLU A 91 -6.92 7.29 -7.82
C GLU A 91 -8.05 6.40 -8.36
N THR A 92 -8.11 6.22 -9.67
CA THR A 92 -9.13 5.38 -10.32
C THR A 92 -9.06 3.94 -9.82
N ILE A 93 -7.85 3.38 -9.69
CA ILE A 93 -7.64 2.01 -9.17
C ILE A 93 -8.10 1.90 -7.71
N LEU A 94 -7.70 2.85 -6.86
CA LEU A 94 -8.04 2.82 -5.44
C LEU A 94 -9.54 3.03 -5.19
N ASN A 95 -10.19 3.92 -5.96
CA ASN A 95 -11.63 4.12 -5.89
C ASN A 95 -12.39 2.86 -6.34
N ALA A 96 -11.99 2.23 -7.44
CA ALA A 96 -12.61 0.98 -7.90
C ALA A 96 -12.51 -0.15 -6.87
N ARG A 97 -11.37 -0.23 -6.15
CA ARG A 97 -11.16 -1.16 -5.03
C ARG A 97 -12.08 -0.85 -3.84
N ALA A 98 -12.21 0.43 -3.48
CA ALA A 98 -13.11 0.87 -2.42
C ALA A 98 -14.58 0.54 -2.73
N GLU A 99 -15.03 0.84 -3.95
CA GLU A 99 -16.39 0.58 -4.44
C GLU A 99 -16.71 -0.92 -4.47
N SER A 100 -15.75 -1.75 -4.92
CA SER A 100 -15.93 -3.20 -4.99
C SER A 100 -15.71 -3.93 -3.66
N GLY A 101 -15.33 -3.22 -2.60
CA GLY A 101 -15.05 -3.80 -1.29
C GLY A 101 -13.85 -4.73 -1.26
N ARG A 102 -12.94 -4.62 -2.24
CA ARG A 102 -11.73 -5.46 -2.35
C ARG A 102 -10.49 -4.60 -2.16
N PRO A 103 -9.75 -4.73 -1.04
CA PRO A 103 -8.58 -3.90 -0.76
C PRO A 103 -7.39 -4.23 -1.67
N PHE A 104 -7.31 -5.47 -2.14
CA PHE A 104 -6.24 -6.01 -2.98
C PHE A 104 -6.83 -6.48 -4.33
N GLY A 105 -5.98 -6.66 -5.35
CA GLY A 105 -6.42 -7.19 -6.64
C GLY A 105 -5.28 -7.72 -7.47
#